data_AF-E0SQD1-F1
#
_entry.id   AF-E0SQD1-F1
#
_cell.length_a   1.000
_cell.length_b   1.000
_cell.length_c   1.000
_cell.angle_alpha   90.00
_cell.angle_beta   90.00
_cell.angle_gamma   90.00
#
_symmetry.space_group_name_H-M   'P 1'
#
loop_
_entity.id
_entity.type
_entity.pdbx_description
1 polymer ?
#
loop_
_entity_poly.entity_id
_entity_poly.type
_entity_poly.pdbx_seq_one_letter_code
_entity_poly.pdbx_strand_id
1 'polypeptide(L)'
;MELVPWIPTPHAIIEYLVNSINIDRDDTVLDMGCGDGRVILSFARLGANGICIEIDKTLCNIVEISSQLLNVKDKIRVICRDFFTVSLSDLEPAPTIIYLYLYRSILEEIAKKLEKELSIGTIIVTLDFPISSWSPFFVKHIVDENGFDRFLWFYVIGISNPMARRFVFTEDEHINLIQTRLAKRKLYLY
;
A
#
# COMPACT_ATOMS: atom_id res chain seq x y z
N MET A 1 -13.84 10.39 -16.68
CA MET A 1 -13.20 9.24 -16.01
C MET A 1 -13.40 8.04 -16.89
N GLU A 2 -12.33 7.56 -17.47
CA GLU A 2 -12.32 6.29 -18.19
C GLU A 2 -12.50 5.18 -17.14
N LEU A 3 -13.43 4.25 -17.39
CA LEU A 3 -13.66 3.11 -16.49
C LEU A 3 -12.42 2.21 -16.54
N VAL A 4 -11.60 2.24 -15.50
CA VAL A 4 -10.48 1.31 -15.34
C VAL A 4 -11.07 -0.06 -14.98
N PRO A 5 -10.82 -1.12 -15.76
CA PRO A 5 -11.33 -2.44 -15.43
C PRO A 5 -10.69 -2.93 -14.14
N TRP A 6 -11.49 -3.61 -13.30
CA TRP A 6 -10.97 -4.28 -12.12
C TRP A 6 -10.16 -5.52 -12.53
N ILE A 7 -8.86 -5.48 -12.23
CA ILE A 7 -7.94 -6.60 -12.40
C ILE A 7 -7.41 -6.96 -11.01
N PRO A 8 -7.73 -8.15 -10.46
CA PRO A 8 -7.32 -8.49 -9.12
C PRO A 8 -5.82 -8.78 -9.02
N THR A 9 -5.26 -8.52 -7.84
CA THR A 9 -3.91 -8.98 -7.49
C THR A 9 -3.84 -10.52 -7.49
N PRO A 10 -2.84 -11.13 -8.15
CA PRO A 10 -2.65 -12.59 -8.12
C PRO A 10 -2.36 -13.13 -6.71
N HIS A 11 -2.77 -14.37 -6.44
CA HIS A 11 -2.59 -15.01 -5.14
C HIS A 11 -1.12 -15.17 -4.76
N ALA A 12 -0.24 -15.49 -5.72
CA ALA A 12 1.20 -15.60 -5.46
C ALA A 12 1.81 -14.28 -4.94
N ILE A 13 1.28 -13.15 -5.40
CA ILE A 13 1.70 -11.82 -4.93
C ILE A 13 1.22 -11.58 -3.50
N ILE A 14 -0.04 -11.88 -3.21
CA ILE A 14 -0.60 -11.74 -1.86
C ILE A 14 0.18 -12.62 -0.88
N GLU A 15 0.43 -13.88 -1.22
CA GLU A 15 1.22 -14.82 -0.42
C GLU A 15 2.62 -14.28 -0.11
N TYR A 16 3.31 -13.72 -1.11
CA TYR A 16 4.60 -13.10 -0.87
C TYR A 16 4.49 -11.91 0.09
N LEU A 17 3.53 -11.00 -0.13
CA LEU A 17 3.37 -9.79 0.68
C LEU A 17 3.09 -10.12 2.15
N VAL A 18 2.14 -11.03 2.42
CA VAL A 18 1.76 -11.41 3.79
C VAL A 18 2.90 -12.12 4.53
N ASN A 19 3.73 -12.89 3.82
CA ASN A 19 4.86 -13.61 4.41
C ASN A 19 6.11 -12.73 4.59
N SER A 20 6.29 -11.70 3.75
CA SER A 20 7.53 -10.92 3.69
C SER A 20 7.48 -9.64 4.50
N ILE A 21 6.31 -9.00 4.64
CA ILE A 21 6.21 -7.65 5.22
C ILE A 21 6.14 -7.68 6.76
N ASN A 22 6.11 -8.86 7.41
CA ASN A 22 6.08 -9.02 8.87
C ASN A 22 5.11 -8.07 9.58
N ILE A 23 3.83 -8.20 9.24
CA ILE A 23 2.72 -7.38 9.71
C ILE A 23 2.36 -7.75 11.15
N ASP A 24 1.97 -6.75 11.95
CA ASP A 24 1.29 -6.97 13.23
C ASP A 24 0.07 -6.06 13.43
N ARG A 25 -0.48 -6.05 14.64
CA ARG A 25 -1.69 -5.28 15.01
C ARG A 25 -1.48 -3.76 15.04
N ASP A 26 -0.23 -3.31 15.09
CA ASP A 26 0.11 -1.89 15.14
C ASP A 26 0.26 -1.31 13.72
N ASP A 27 0.20 -2.16 12.69
CA ASP A 27 0.20 -1.73 11.30
C ASP A 27 -1.20 -1.36 10.81
N THR A 28 -1.24 -0.29 10.02
CA THR A 28 -2.42 0.13 9.27
C THR A 28 -2.07 0.09 7.80
N VAL A 29 -2.71 -0.82 7.08
CA VAL A 29 -2.54 -0.96 5.62
C VAL A 29 -3.61 -0.13 4.93
N LEU A 30 -3.22 0.67 3.95
CA LEU A 30 -4.13 1.36 3.03
C LEU A 30 -4.00 0.73 1.65
N ASP A 31 -5.13 0.33 1.08
CA ASP A 31 -5.24 -0.17 -0.30
C ASP A 31 -6.10 0.82 -1.11
N MET A 32 -5.49 1.47 -2.10
CA MET A 32 -6.13 2.51 -2.92
C MET A 32 -6.53 1.93 -4.29
N GLY A 33 -7.84 1.77 -4.51
CA GLY A 33 -8.36 0.91 -5.57
C GLY A 33 -8.41 -0.56 -5.13
N CYS A 34 -8.90 -0.82 -3.91
CA CYS A 34 -8.83 -2.13 -3.27
C CYS A 34 -9.63 -3.24 -3.95
N GLY A 35 -10.55 -2.91 -4.87
CA GLY A 35 -11.35 -3.89 -5.60
C GLY A 35 -12.15 -4.82 -4.67
N ASP A 36 -12.02 -6.14 -4.84
CA ASP A 36 -12.67 -7.13 -3.97
C ASP A 36 -12.05 -7.25 -2.56
N GLY A 37 -11.04 -6.43 -2.25
CA GLY A 37 -10.40 -6.36 -0.95
C GLY A 37 -9.51 -7.56 -0.62
N ARG A 38 -9.18 -8.44 -1.58
CA ARG A 38 -8.38 -9.64 -1.30
C ARG A 38 -7.03 -9.35 -0.61
N VAL A 39 -6.40 -8.22 -0.93
CA VAL A 39 -5.12 -7.80 -0.33
C VAL A 39 -5.37 -7.33 1.11
N ILE A 40 -6.27 -6.35 1.28
CA ILE A 40 -6.53 -5.76 2.60
C ILE A 40 -7.08 -6.78 3.61
N LEU A 41 -7.96 -7.69 3.17
CA LEU A 41 -8.52 -8.75 4.00
C LEU A 41 -7.46 -9.77 4.41
N SER A 42 -6.49 -10.07 3.54
CA SER A 42 -5.38 -10.97 3.87
C SER A 42 -4.49 -10.39 4.96
N PHE A 43 -4.22 -9.09 4.93
CA PHE A 43 -3.49 -8.41 6.01
C PHE A 43 -4.28 -8.32 7.31
N ALA A 44 -5.58 -8.04 7.24
CA ALA A 44 -6.42 -7.96 8.44
C ALA A 44 -6.51 -9.29 9.19
N ARG A 45 -6.50 -10.42 8.46
CA ARG A 45 -6.40 -11.77 9.05
C ARG A 45 -5.12 -12.01 9.83
N LEU A 46 -4.02 -11.30 9.50
CA LEU A 46 -2.76 -11.38 10.23
C LEU A 46 -2.69 -10.47 11.46
N GLY A 47 -3.59 -9.50 11.59
CA GLY A 47 -3.52 -8.59 12.74
C GLY A 47 -3.84 -7.14 12.40
N ALA A 48 -3.42 -6.68 11.22
CA ALA A 48 -3.41 -5.26 10.85
C ALA A 48 -4.81 -4.63 10.79
N ASN A 49 -4.83 -3.32 11.00
CA ASN A 49 -5.94 -2.48 10.57
C ASN A 49 -5.87 -2.28 9.06
N GLY A 50 -7.02 -2.22 8.41
CA GLY A 50 -7.13 -2.07 6.96
C GLY A 50 -8.05 -0.92 6.57
N ILE A 51 -7.58 -0.06 5.67
CA ILE A 51 -8.36 0.97 5.02
C ILE A 51 -8.44 0.63 3.54
N CYS A 52 -9.65 0.49 3.02
CA CYS A 52 -9.95 0.15 1.63
C CYS A 52 -10.65 1.34 1.00
N ILE A 53 -10.02 1.98 0.01
CA ILE A 53 -10.65 3.04 -0.79
C ILE A 53 -10.99 2.48 -2.16
N GLU A 54 -12.28 2.47 -2.51
CA GLU A 54 -12.78 1.94 -3.77
C GLU A 54 -13.92 2.82 -4.29
N ILE A 55 -14.00 3.02 -5.60
CA ILE A 55 -15.02 3.87 -6.22
C ILE A 55 -16.26 3.06 -6.62
N ASP A 56 -16.10 1.78 -6.95
CA ASP A 56 -17.21 0.89 -7.31
C ASP A 56 -17.95 0.40 -6.06
N LYS A 57 -19.22 0.83 -5.94
CA LYS A 57 -20.11 0.47 -4.82
C LYS A 57 -20.34 -1.03 -4.66
N THR A 58 -20.33 -1.78 -5.77
CA THR A 58 -20.49 -3.24 -5.73
C THR A 58 -19.26 -3.88 -5.10
N LEU A 59 -18.06 -3.44 -5.48
CA LEU A 59 -16.81 -3.91 -4.89
C LEU A 59 -16.72 -3.50 -3.41
N CYS A 60 -17.10 -2.27 -3.05
CA CYS A 60 -17.21 -1.85 -1.64
C CYS A 60 -18.08 -2.81 -0.82
N ASN A 61 -19.27 -3.18 -1.33
CA ASN A 61 -20.17 -4.12 -0.66
C ASN A 61 -19.58 -5.53 -0.55
N ILE A 62 -18.82 -5.98 -1.55
CA ILE A 62 -18.10 -7.27 -1.51
C ILE A 62 -17.08 -7.27 -0.36
N VAL A 63 -16.31 -6.19 -0.18
CA VAL A 63 -15.34 -6.09 0.92
C VAL A 63 -16.05 -6.10 2.27
N GLU A 64 -17.15 -5.36 2.40
CA GLU A 64 -17.97 -5.32 3.62
C GLU A 64 -18.44 -6.72 4.02
N ILE A 65 -19.09 -7.45 3.11
CA ILE A 65 -19.60 -8.81 3.35
C ILE A 65 -18.43 -9.77 3.65
N SER A 66 -17.36 -9.71 2.85
CA SER A 66 -16.21 -10.60 3.02
C SER A 66 -15.50 -10.37 4.36
N SER A 67 -15.41 -9.13 4.82
CA SER A 67 -14.82 -8.79 6.13
C SER A 67 -15.63 -9.38 7.30
N GLN A 68 -16.95 -9.45 7.18
CA GLN A 68 -17.82 -10.10 8.16
C GLN A 68 -17.63 -11.61 8.15
N LEU A 69 -17.65 -12.25 6.97
CA LEU A 69 -17.46 -13.69 6.82
C LEU A 69 -16.10 -14.17 7.34
N LEU A 70 -15.07 -13.33 7.21
CA LEU A 70 -13.72 -13.60 7.71
C LEU A 70 -13.51 -13.20 9.18
N ASN A 71 -14.53 -12.66 9.87
CA ASN A 71 -14.46 -12.15 11.24
C ASN A 71 -13.37 -11.09 11.45
N VAL A 72 -13.15 -10.23 10.46
CA VAL A 72 -12.18 -9.11 10.50
C VAL A 72 -12.83 -7.74 10.32
N LYS A 73 -14.17 -7.68 10.37
CA LYS A 73 -14.94 -6.45 10.10
C LYS A 73 -14.49 -5.27 10.97
N ASP A 74 -14.19 -5.51 12.25
CA ASP A 74 -13.76 -4.47 13.19
C ASP A 74 -12.39 -3.86 12.85
N LYS A 75 -11.62 -4.52 11.97
CA LYS A 75 -10.32 -4.04 11.49
C LYS A 75 -10.40 -3.35 10.14
N ILE A 76 -11.54 -3.42 9.45
CA ILE A 76 -11.67 -2.95 8.07
C ILE A 76 -12.59 -1.74 7.99
N ARG A 77 -12.01 -0.62 7.54
CA ARG A 77 -12.73 0.59 7.15
C ARG A 77 -12.81 0.67 5.63
N VAL A 78 -14.03 0.61 5.08
CA VAL A 78 -14.28 0.82 3.65
C VAL A 78 -14.69 2.27 3.41
N ILE A 79 -14.00 2.95 2.49
CA ILE A 79 -14.28 4.31 2.05
C ILE A 79 -14.68 4.22 0.57
N CYS A 80 -15.99 4.21 0.32
CA CYS A 80 -16.51 4.05 -1.03
C CYS A 80 -16.53 5.37 -1.81
N ARG A 81 -15.35 5.83 -2.25
CA ARG A 81 -15.11 7.12 -2.93
C ARG A 81 -13.91 7.02 -3.87
N ASP A 82 -13.81 8.00 -4.77
CA ASP A 82 -12.58 8.24 -5.52
C ASP A 82 -11.42 8.58 -4.56
N PHE A 83 -10.34 7.81 -4.63
CA PHE A 83 -9.17 7.96 -3.78
C PHE A 83 -8.43 9.29 -3.99
N PHE A 84 -8.58 9.96 -5.15
CA PHE A 84 -8.05 11.32 -5.34
C PHE A 84 -8.76 12.34 -4.46
N THR A 85 -10.03 12.09 -4.09
CA THR A 85 -10.84 13.00 -3.27
C THR A 85 -10.70 12.77 -1.76
N VAL A 86 -10.04 11.69 -1.36
CA VAL A 86 -9.83 11.35 0.06
C VAL A 86 -8.51 11.96 0.53
N SER A 87 -8.54 12.78 1.58
CA SER A 87 -7.33 13.27 2.24
C SER A 87 -6.65 12.14 3.01
N LEU A 88 -5.40 11.81 2.66
CA LEU A 88 -4.65 10.72 3.31
C LEU A 88 -4.14 11.14 4.69
N SER A 89 -3.94 12.45 4.90
CA SER A 89 -3.49 13.01 6.18
C SER A 89 -4.56 12.99 7.27
N ASP A 90 -5.84 12.86 6.90
CA ASP A 90 -6.98 12.79 7.83
C ASP A 90 -7.36 11.34 8.19
N LEU A 91 -6.62 10.36 7.69
CA LEU A 91 -6.85 8.95 7.99
C LEU A 91 -6.31 8.62 9.37
N GLU A 92 -7.21 8.18 10.26
CA GLU A 92 -6.88 7.72 11.59
C GLU A 92 -7.28 6.25 11.79
N PRO A 93 -6.35 5.39 12.25
CA PRO A 93 -4.92 5.65 12.43
C PRO A 93 -4.19 5.92 11.10
N ALA A 94 -3.10 6.69 11.15
CA ALA A 94 -2.26 6.97 9.98
C ALA A 94 -1.74 5.66 9.34
N PRO A 95 -1.84 5.49 8.00
CA PRO A 95 -1.33 4.30 7.33
C PRO A 95 0.19 4.14 7.52
N THR A 96 0.63 2.93 7.86
CA THR A 96 2.06 2.58 7.91
C THR A 96 2.54 1.95 6.60
N ILE A 97 1.61 1.34 5.85
CA ILE A 97 1.86 0.66 4.58
C ILE A 97 0.77 1.04 3.58
N ILE A 98 1.18 1.35 2.35
CA ILE A 98 0.29 1.59 1.21
C ILE A 98 0.52 0.51 0.16
N TYR A 99 -0.56 -0.09 -0.34
CA TYR A 99 -0.54 -0.98 -1.48
C TYR A 99 -1.23 -0.32 -2.68
N LEU A 100 -0.59 -0.39 -3.85
CA LEU A 100 -1.11 0.19 -5.09
C LEU A 100 -0.94 -0.81 -6.25
N TYR A 101 -2.04 -1.21 -6.86
CA TYR A 101 -2.03 -1.90 -8.15
C TYR A 101 -2.83 -1.10 -9.17
N LEU A 102 -2.15 -0.13 -9.80
CA LEU A 102 -2.75 0.91 -10.63
C LEU A 102 -1.98 1.08 -11.94
N TYR A 103 -2.64 1.63 -12.97
CA TYR A 103 -1.96 1.99 -14.21
C TYR A 103 -0.89 3.07 -14.00
N ARG A 104 0.14 3.05 -14.87
CA ARG A 104 1.26 4.00 -14.81
C ARG A 104 0.81 5.48 -14.77
N SER A 105 -0.15 5.86 -15.61
CA SER A 105 -0.68 7.24 -15.64
C SER A 105 -1.30 7.67 -14.31
N ILE A 106 -1.97 6.74 -13.61
CA ILE A 106 -2.58 6.99 -12.31
C ILE A 106 -1.50 7.09 -11.22
N LEU A 107 -0.48 6.22 -11.26
CA LEU A 107 0.67 6.32 -10.36
C LEU A 107 1.42 7.65 -10.51
N GLU A 108 1.55 8.16 -11.74
CA GLU A 108 2.15 9.46 -12.04
C GLU A 108 1.33 10.62 -11.46
N GLU A 109 0.00 10.55 -11.59
CA GLU A 109 -0.91 11.57 -11.06
C GLU A 109 -0.91 11.59 -9.52
N ILE A 110 -0.91 10.41 -8.89
CA ILE A 110 -1.01 10.28 -7.43
C ILE A 110 0.32 10.51 -6.70
N ALA A 111 1.46 10.41 -7.38
CA ALA A 111 2.79 10.52 -6.75
C ALA A 111 2.95 11.76 -5.87
N LYS A 112 2.48 12.93 -6.34
CA LYS A 112 2.55 14.19 -5.56
C LYS A 112 1.66 14.17 -4.32
N LYS A 113 0.50 13.51 -4.40
CA LYS A 113 -0.42 13.33 -3.28
C LYS A 113 0.21 12.45 -2.20
N LEU A 114 0.78 11.32 -2.60
CA LEU A 114 1.49 10.41 -1.67
C LEU A 114 2.64 11.13 -0.95
N GLU A 115 3.44 11.89 -1.69
CA GLU A 115 4.57 12.65 -1.13
C GLU A 115 4.13 13.75 -0.15
N LYS A 116 3.00 14.41 -0.41
CA LYS A 116 2.51 15.53 0.41
C LYS A 116 1.76 15.07 1.66
N GLU A 117 0.99 13.98 1.55
CA GLU A 117 -0.03 13.65 2.55
C GLU A 117 0.34 12.47 3.46
N LEU A 118 1.34 11.66 3.09
CA LEU A 118 1.78 10.53 3.91
C LEU A 118 2.87 10.92 4.90
N SER A 119 2.83 10.31 6.08
CA SER A 119 3.85 10.49 7.11
C SER A 119 5.20 9.88 6.69
N ILE A 120 6.29 10.47 7.19
CA ILE A 120 7.65 9.94 7.01
C ILE A 120 7.75 8.50 7.53
N GLY A 121 8.50 7.66 6.82
CA GLY A 121 8.66 6.24 7.12
C GLY A 121 7.48 5.37 6.68
N THR A 122 6.46 5.92 6.03
CA THR A 122 5.39 5.12 5.39
C THR A 122 5.98 4.31 4.25
N ILE A 123 5.66 3.02 4.21
CA ILE A 123 6.12 2.10 3.17
C ILE A 123 5.08 2.05 2.07
N ILE A 124 5.51 2.12 0.82
CA ILE A 124 4.62 2.02 -0.34
C ILE A 124 5.09 0.82 -1.17
N VAL A 125 4.13 -0.01 -1.56
CA VAL A 125 4.35 -1.15 -2.43
C VAL A 125 3.49 -0.99 -3.66
N THR A 126 4.10 -0.96 -4.84
CA THR A 126 3.37 -0.99 -6.11
C THR A 126 3.56 -2.32 -6.83
N LEU A 127 2.52 -2.81 -7.50
CA LEU A 127 2.58 -3.98 -8.36
C LEU A 127 2.69 -3.58 -9.84
N ASP A 128 3.59 -4.26 -10.55
CA ASP A 128 3.92 -4.17 -11.99
C ASP A 128 4.53 -2.84 -12.44
N PHE A 129 3.97 -1.70 -12.04
CA PHE A 129 4.45 -0.39 -12.46
C PHE A 129 5.13 0.37 -11.31
N PRO A 130 6.32 0.97 -11.55
CA PRO A 130 6.96 1.83 -10.58
C PRO A 130 6.31 3.22 -10.54
N ILE A 131 6.54 3.96 -9.45
CA ILE A 131 6.21 5.39 -9.35
C ILE A 131 7.30 6.20 -10.06
N SER A 132 6.91 6.96 -11.09
CA SER A 132 7.84 7.79 -11.87
C SER A 132 8.58 8.80 -10.98
N SER A 133 9.88 8.99 -11.22
CA SER A 133 10.81 9.87 -10.48
C SER A 133 11.18 9.45 -9.05
N TRP A 134 10.54 8.41 -8.50
CA TRP A 134 10.89 7.86 -7.19
C TRP A 134 11.97 6.79 -7.33
N SER A 135 12.85 6.68 -6.32
CA SER A 135 13.84 5.60 -6.24
C SER A 135 13.29 4.48 -5.37
N PRO A 136 12.96 3.29 -5.92
CA PRO A 136 12.65 2.14 -5.09
C PRO A 136 13.90 1.74 -4.31
N PHE A 137 13.74 1.35 -3.06
CA PHE A 137 14.85 0.83 -2.25
C PHE A 137 14.95 -0.70 -2.35
N PHE A 138 13.88 -1.37 -2.79
CA PHE A 138 13.84 -2.80 -3.02
C PHE A 138 12.87 -3.13 -4.16
N VAL A 139 13.25 -4.10 -5.00
CA VAL A 139 12.41 -4.60 -6.08
C VAL A 139 12.40 -6.11 -6.01
N LYS A 140 11.22 -6.72 -6.03
CA LYS A 140 11.04 -8.17 -6.03
C LYS A 140 10.38 -8.62 -7.32
N HIS A 141 11.04 -9.56 -8.01
CA HIS A 141 10.45 -10.32 -9.10
C HIS A 141 9.77 -11.59 -8.58
N ILE A 142 8.59 -11.88 -9.10
CA ILE A 142 7.76 -13.06 -8.79
C ILE A 142 7.12 -13.53 -10.10
N VAL A 143 7.05 -14.84 -10.32
CA VAL A 143 6.20 -15.44 -11.36
C VAL A 143 4.87 -15.81 -10.71
N ASP A 144 3.76 -15.28 -11.22
CA ASP A 144 2.44 -15.54 -10.64
C ASP A 144 1.88 -16.92 -11.00
N GLU A 145 0.73 -17.27 -10.41
CA GLU A 145 0.07 -18.56 -10.64
C GLU A 145 -0.34 -18.81 -12.10
N ASN A 146 -0.34 -17.78 -12.95
CA ASN A 146 -0.63 -17.87 -14.38
C ASN A 146 0.64 -17.90 -15.24
N GLY A 147 1.82 -17.92 -14.63
CA GLY A 147 3.11 -17.97 -15.32
C GLY A 147 3.60 -16.62 -15.84
N PHE A 148 3.01 -15.51 -15.40
CA PHE A 148 3.46 -14.19 -15.81
C PHE A 148 4.46 -13.59 -14.82
N ASP A 149 5.47 -12.90 -15.36
CA ASP A 149 6.38 -12.09 -14.56
C ASP A 149 5.65 -10.89 -13.92
N ARG A 150 5.91 -10.68 -12.63
CA ARG A 150 5.39 -9.60 -11.80
C ARG A 150 6.52 -8.93 -11.04
N PHE A 151 6.40 -7.62 -10.86
CA PHE A 151 7.39 -6.84 -10.12
C PHE A 151 6.72 -6.07 -8.99
N LEU A 152 7.19 -6.30 -7.77
CA LEU A 152 6.82 -5.48 -6.61
C LEU A 152 7.91 -4.44 -6.36
N TRP A 153 7.51 -3.18 -6.31
CA TRP A 153 8.40 -2.05 -6.09
C TRP A 153 8.16 -1.48 -4.70
N PHE A 154 9.20 -1.40 -3.89
CA PHE A 154 9.10 -0.92 -2.51
C PHE A 154 9.75 0.44 -2.37
N TYR A 155 9.03 1.34 -1.71
CA TYR A 155 9.42 2.72 -1.45
C TYR A 155 9.23 3.07 0.03
N VAL A 156 9.98 4.06 0.51
CA VAL A 156 9.78 4.67 1.85
C VAL A 156 9.65 6.18 1.70
N ILE A 157 8.60 6.77 2.27
CA ILE A 157 8.48 8.23 2.39
C ILE A 157 9.63 8.77 3.26
N GLY A 158 10.37 9.74 2.76
CA GLY A 158 11.60 10.29 3.37
C GLY A 158 12.90 9.67 2.84
N ILE A 159 12.83 8.65 1.97
CA ILE A 159 14.01 8.08 1.28
C ILE A 159 13.79 8.08 -0.22
N SER A 160 12.68 7.49 -0.65
CA SER A 160 12.42 7.14 -2.05
C SER A 160 11.87 8.29 -2.88
N ASN A 161 11.13 9.21 -2.26
CA ASN A 161 10.41 10.29 -2.94
C ASN A 161 11.32 11.48 -3.28
N PRO A 162 11.03 12.26 -4.34
CA PRO A 162 11.87 13.37 -4.79
C PRO A 162 12.20 14.43 -3.72
N MET A 163 11.27 14.76 -2.84
CA MET A 163 11.48 15.72 -1.74
C MET A 163 12.57 15.25 -0.77
N ALA A 164 12.71 13.94 -0.54
CA ALA A 164 13.78 13.40 0.30
C ALA A 164 15.18 13.75 -0.24
N ARG A 165 15.33 13.96 -1.56
CA ARG A 165 16.60 14.35 -2.17
C ARG A 165 16.90 15.85 -2.07
N ARG A 166 15.89 16.67 -1.77
CA ARG A 166 16.00 18.14 -1.70
C ARG A 166 16.33 18.63 -0.31
N PHE A 167 15.93 17.88 0.72
CA PHE A 167 16.23 18.19 2.11
C PHE A 167 17.32 17.22 2.60
N VAL A 168 18.57 17.71 2.65
CA VAL A 168 19.54 17.16 3.60
C VAL A 168 18.98 17.49 4.99
N PHE A 169 19.07 16.55 5.94
CA PHE A 169 18.45 16.54 7.27
C PHE A 169 17.04 15.92 7.35
N THR A 170 16.96 14.61 7.19
CA THR A 170 16.06 13.85 8.08
C THR A 170 16.63 14.01 9.49
N GLU A 171 15.89 14.68 10.37
CA GLU A 171 16.19 14.70 11.82
C GLU A 171 16.45 13.27 12.32
N ASP A 172 17.32 13.09 13.32
CA ASP A 172 17.72 11.76 13.80
C ASP A 172 16.52 10.89 14.19
N GLU A 173 15.43 11.50 14.68
CA GLU A 173 14.16 10.83 14.95
C GLU A 173 13.53 10.19 13.70
N HIS A 174 13.55 10.87 12.55
CA HIS A 174 13.05 10.32 11.30
C HIS A 174 13.89 9.16 10.80
N ILE A 175 15.22 9.26 10.91
CA ILE A 175 16.13 8.16 10.54
C ILE A 175 15.85 6.94 11.41
N ASN A 176 15.76 7.13 12.73
CA ASN A 176 15.47 6.05 13.68
C ASN A 176 14.10 5.40 13.41
N LEU A 177 13.08 6.20 13.11
CA LEU A 177 11.75 5.71 12.75
C LEU A 177 11.80 4.83 11.49
N ILE A 178 12.47 5.31 10.44
CA ILE A 178 12.60 4.57 9.18
C ILE A 178 13.37 3.27 9.40
N GLN A 179 14.50 3.31 10.09
CA GLN A 179 15.30 2.12 10.41
C GLN A 179 14.48 1.10 11.21
N THR A 180 13.73 1.55 12.21
CA THR A 180 12.87 0.68 13.02
C THR A 180 11.79 0.01 12.16
N ARG A 181 11.14 0.77 11.27
CA ARG A 181 10.10 0.24 10.37
C ARG A 181 10.66 -0.75 9.35
N LEU A 182 11.85 -0.50 8.81
CA LEU A 182 12.50 -1.40 7.86
C LEU A 182 13.00 -2.69 8.55
N ALA A 183 13.63 -2.55 9.73
CA ALA A 183 14.13 -3.67 10.52
C ALA A 183 13.00 -4.62 10.94
N LYS A 184 11.86 -4.08 11.39
CA LYS A 184 10.66 -4.87 11.70
C LYS A 184 10.26 -5.77 10.53
N ARG A 185 10.41 -5.29 9.30
CA ARG A 185 9.90 -5.95 8.09
C ARG A 185 10.93 -6.84 7.39
N LYS A 186 12.12 -7.00 7.98
CA LYS A 186 13.26 -7.69 7.36
C LYS A 186 13.60 -7.14 5.96
N LEU A 187 13.18 -5.90 5.68
CA LEU A 187 13.48 -5.17 4.46
C LEU A 187 14.80 -4.44 4.69
N TYR A 188 15.89 -5.21 4.71
CA TYR A 188 17.22 -4.64 4.90
C TYR A 188 17.63 -3.84 3.67
N LEU A 189 18.10 -2.61 3.90
CA LEU A 189 18.94 -1.89 2.94
C LEU A 189 20.28 -2.66 2.91
N TYR A 190 20.52 -3.45 1.86
CA TYR A 190 21.86 -3.93 1.55
C TYR A 190 22.62 -2.85 0.77
#